data_AF-A0A371JPD6-F1
#
_entry.id   AF-A0A371JPD6-F1
#
_cell.length_a   1.000
_cell.length_b   1.000
_cell.length_c   1.000
_cell.angle_alpha   90.00
_cell.angle_beta   90.00
_cell.angle_gamma   90.00
#
_symmetry.space_group_name_H-M   'P 1'
#
loop_
_entity.id
_entity.type
_entity.pdbx_description
1 polymer ?
#
loop_
_entity_poly.entity_id
_entity_poly.type
_entity_poly.pdbx_seq_one_letter_code
_entity_poly.pdbx_strand_id
1 'polypeptide(L)'
;MSRECVEWGEETRRECAEYRDEGYEECSEWGEKCKWYKPWNCVVELFCKGWYWVSNIVCVAWTYITTAVCLAWEVIVTVVTYVVLVIELIIGTVISFVGFVLEVIFSIPFLGRLIREILSIVQEIIYRFIGLLDALGYLVGIRPEKKLRLCVIILSDEGGPVADEAMVLEEVQAAADIFREQANVRVIPCSLFNAKNPFQDDVAADDGYIHINTTISRDELLDLQCGAGAWGEDLGFKGTDLNMMMSRLCFCGNARRLLGYGSPVTVFVVRSIDGSSSTGCSLGPLADYVTVVGTETTDKTTIAHEVGHACGLWHVGTLRNLMYEFDSNDRREMSTFQEMNFRNSRHVTYF
;
A
#
# COMPACT_ATOMS: atom_id res chain seq x y z
N MET A 1 -3.66 -0.69 18.27
CA MET A 1 -4.89 0.11 18.40
C MET A 1 -5.72 -0.18 19.65
N SER A 2 -6.43 -1.31 19.84
CA SER A 2 -7.19 -1.54 21.10
C SER A 2 -6.36 -1.39 22.38
N ARG A 3 -5.14 -1.94 22.38
CA ARG A 3 -4.17 -1.73 23.47
C ARG A 3 -3.79 -0.27 23.66
N GLU A 4 -3.54 0.45 22.58
CA GLU A 4 -3.16 1.88 22.64
C GLU A 4 -4.30 2.73 23.20
N CYS A 5 -5.56 2.50 22.80
CA CYS A 5 -6.71 3.20 23.39
C CYS A 5 -6.80 2.94 24.91
N VAL A 6 -6.55 1.70 25.35
CA VAL A 6 -6.60 1.31 26.77
C VAL A 6 -5.42 1.89 27.54
N GLU A 7 -4.21 1.77 27.02
CA GLU A 7 -2.97 2.30 27.60
C GLU A 7 -3.04 3.83 27.72
N TRP A 8 -3.46 4.52 26.66
CA TRP A 8 -3.71 5.97 26.70
C TRP A 8 -4.74 6.33 27.77
N GLY A 9 -5.86 5.59 27.83
CA GLY A 9 -6.89 5.81 28.84
C GLY A 9 -6.40 5.56 30.27
N GLU A 10 -5.50 4.60 30.48
CA GLU A 10 -4.85 4.34 31.77
C GLU A 10 -3.86 5.44 32.16
N GLU A 11 -3.01 5.85 31.23
CA GLU A 11 -2.03 6.91 31.42
C GLU A 11 -2.71 8.25 31.76
N THR A 12 -3.68 8.68 30.96
CA THR A 12 -4.40 9.93 31.21
C THR A 12 -5.16 9.90 32.54
N ARG A 13 -5.69 8.75 32.97
CA ARG A 13 -6.32 8.63 34.31
C ARG A 13 -5.31 8.81 35.43
N ARG A 14 -4.09 8.32 35.27
CA ARG A 14 -3.00 8.52 36.22
C ARG A 14 -2.62 10.00 36.29
N GLU A 15 -2.47 10.66 35.14
CA GLU A 15 -2.22 12.11 35.08
C GLU A 15 -3.33 12.92 35.75
N CYS A 16 -4.60 12.56 35.55
CA CYS A 16 -5.73 13.21 36.25
C CYS A 16 -5.59 13.08 37.78
N ALA A 17 -5.18 11.91 38.26
CA ALA A 17 -5.01 11.64 39.69
C ALA A 17 -3.81 12.40 40.29
N GLU A 18 -2.68 12.41 39.57
CA GLU A 18 -1.48 13.19 39.95
C GLU A 18 -1.83 14.69 40.01
N TYR A 19 -2.51 15.23 38.99
CA TYR A 19 -2.97 16.63 38.96
C TYR A 19 -3.88 16.99 40.13
N ARG A 20 -4.77 16.07 40.54
CA ARG A 20 -5.60 16.27 41.73
C ARG A 20 -4.75 16.35 42.99
N ASP A 21 -3.82 15.43 43.15
CA ASP A 21 -3.05 15.29 44.39
C ASP A 21 -2.08 16.47 44.57
N GLU A 22 -1.40 16.90 43.49
CA GLU A 22 -0.59 18.13 43.45
C GLU A 22 -1.44 19.35 43.80
N GLY A 23 -2.62 19.48 43.18
CA GLY A 23 -3.53 20.58 43.47
C GLY A 23 -4.02 20.62 44.91
N TYR A 24 -4.26 19.46 45.53
CA TYR A 24 -4.64 19.36 46.93
C TYR A 24 -3.52 19.81 47.87
N GLU A 25 -2.27 19.48 47.53
CA GLU A 25 -1.08 19.92 48.26
C GLU A 25 -0.92 21.45 48.16
N GLU A 26 -1.03 22.03 46.97
CA GLU A 26 -1.02 23.50 46.79
C GLU A 26 -2.13 24.20 47.58
N CYS A 27 -3.35 23.64 47.57
CA CYS A 27 -4.46 24.20 48.33
C CYS A 27 -4.23 24.13 49.84
N SER A 28 -3.50 23.12 50.34
CA SER A 28 -3.28 22.90 51.76
C SER A 28 -2.45 24.02 52.41
N GLU A 29 -1.59 24.70 51.64
CA GLU A 29 -0.85 25.87 52.12
C GLU A 29 -1.76 27.02 52.60
N TRP A 30 -2.95 27.15 52.00
CA TRP A 30 -3.95 28.14 52.42
C TRP A 30 -4.59 27.77 53.75
N GLY A 31 -4.76 26.47 54.00
CA GLY A 31 -5.26 25.93 55.26
C GLY A 31 -4.31 26.16 56.43
N GLU A 32 -3.01 25.96 56.22
CA GLU A 32 -1.99 26.27 57.24
C GLU A 32 -1.98 27.75 57.63
N LYS A 33 -2.27 28.64 56.67
CA LYS A 33 -2.40 30.08 56.86
C LYS A 33 -3.78 30.49 57.39
N CYS A 34 -4.69 29.54 57.62
CA CYS A 34 -6.00 29.85 58.18
C CYS A 34 -5.88 30.11 59.68
N LYS A 35 -6.15 31.36 60.06
CA LYS A 35 -6.28 31.77 61.46
C LYS A 35 -7.61 32.47 61.65
N TRP A 36 -8.11 32.51 62.88
CA TRP A 36 -9.40 33.13 63.22
C TRP A 36 -9.53 34.60 62.76
N TYR A 37 -8.41 35.32 62.62
CA TYR A 37 -8.37 36.71 62.15
C TYR A 37 -8.20 36.85 60.62
N LYS A 38 -8.09 35.75 59.86
CA LYS A 38 -8.08 35.70 58.39
C LYS A 38 -8.98 34.56 57.89
N PRO A 39 -10.30 34.62 58.14
CA PRO A 39 -11.23 33.54 57.78
C PRO A 39 -11.29 33.25 56.27
N TRP A 40 -10.94 34.23 55.42
CA TRP A 40 -10.92 34.07 53.97
C TRP A 40 -9.97 32.98 53.48
N ASN A 41 -8.86 32.70 54.18
CA ASN A 41 -7.92 31.66 53.78
C ASN A 41 -8.55 30.25 53.88
N CYS A 42 -9.37 29.99 54.91
CA CYS A 42 -10.13 28.73 55.02
C CYS A 42 -11.16 28.59 53.89
N VAL A 43 -11.81 29.70 53.51
CA VAL A 43 -12.79 29.69 52.41
C VAL A 43 -12.09 29.37 51.09
N VAL A 44 -10.95 30.02 50.83
CA VAL A 44 -10.14 29.77 49.62
C VAL A 44 -9.67 28.33 49.55
N GLU A 45 -9.19 27.74 50.66
CA GLU A 45 -8.81 26.32 50.70
C GLU A 45 -9.96 25.40 50.29
N LEU A 46 -11.16 25.63 50.83
CA LEU A 46 -12.33 24.79 50.55
C LEU A 46 -12.76 24.88 49.08
N PHE A 47 -12.76 26.09 48.50
CA PHE A 47 -13.03 26.27 47.08
C PHE A 47 -11.94 25.67 46.20
N CYS A 48 -10.67 25.81 46.59
CA CYS A 48 -9.51 25.27 45.88
C CYS A 48 -9.57 23.73 45.83
N LYS A 49 -9.73 23.06 46.98
CA LYS A 49 -9.89 21.60 47.05
C LYS A 49 -11.14 21.14 46.29
N GLY A 50 -12.24 21.88 46.41
CA GLY A 50 -13.47 21.62 45.66
C GLY A 50 -13.26 21.69 44.14
N TRP A 51 -12.49 22.66 43.66
CA TRP A 51 -12.16 22.81 42.24
C TRP A 51 -11.35 21.63 41.71
N TYR A 52 -10.28 21.23 42.40
CA TYR A 52 -9.45 20.08 41.98
C TYR A 52 -10.23 18.77 42.05
N TRP A 53 -11.14 18.61 43.03
CA TRP A 53 -12.04 17.46 43.09
C TRP A 53 -12.95 17.36 41.86
N VAL A 54 -13.63 18.47 41.51
CA VAL A 54 -14.50 18.53 40.32
C VAL A 54 -13.69 18.31 39.05
N SER A 55 -12.54 18.97 38.93
CA SER A 55 -11.67 18.85 37.75
C SER A 55 -11.19 17.41 37.55
N ASN A 56 -10.79 16.72 38.63
CA ASN A 56 -10.43 15.30 38.56
C ASN A 56 -11.61 14.42 38.13
N ILE A 57 -12.82 14.66 38.64
CA ILE A 57 -14.01 13.91 38.21
C ILE A 57 -14.28 14.11 36.73
N VAL A 58 -14.24 15.35 36.26
CA VAL A 58 -14.46 15.68 34.84
C VAL A 58 -13.38 15.05 33.97
N CYS A 59 -12.11 15.13 34.39
CA CYS A 59 -10.96 14.52 33.70
C CYS A 59 -11.15 13.01 33.57
N VAL A 60 -11.40 12.31 34.69
CA VAL A 60 -11.62 10.85 34.69
C VAL A 60 -12.84 10.47 33.84
N ALA A 61 -13.96 11.19 33.97
CA ALA A 61 -15.17 10.92 33.20
C ALA A 61 -14.95 11.14 31.69
N TRP A 62 -14.25 12.22 31.32
CA TRP A 62 -13.88 12.49 29.93
C TRP A 62 -13.01 11.37 29.36
N THR A 63 -11.98 10.95 30.08
CA THR A 63 -11.11 9.84 29.68
C THR A 63 -11.86 8.52 29.51
N TYR A 64 -12.85 8.23 30.37
CA TYR A 64 -13.72 7.07 30.18
C TYR A 64 -14.55 7.16 28.89
N ILE A 65 -15.14 8.33 28.61
CA ILE A 65 -15.96 8.53 27.41
C ILE A 65 -15.10 8.41 26.15
N THR A 66 -13.94 9.07 26.12
CA THR A 66 -13.05 9.03 24.96
C THR A 66 -12.48 7.63 24.72
N THR A 67 -12.09 6.90 25.78
CA THR A 67 -11.65 5.50 25.66
C THR A 67 -12.77 4.60 25.13
N ALA A 68 -14.00 4.76 25.63
CA ALA A 68 -15.15 4.00 25.16
C ALA A 68 -15.48 4.29 23.69
N VAL A 69 -15.42 5.56 23.26
CA VAL A 69 -15.60 5.96 21.86
C VAL A 69 -14.48 5.40 20.98
N CYS A 70 -13.23 5.41 21.44
CA CYS A 70 -12.07 4.81 20.75
C CYS A 70 -12.32 3.33 20.45
N LEU A 71 -12.69 2.56 21.48
CA LEU A 71 -12.98 1.13 21.36
C LEU A 71 -14.21 0.85 20.49
N ALA A 72 -15.28 1.65 20.63
CA ALA A 72 -16.48 1.49 19.82
C ALA A 72 -16.20 1.77 18.33
N TRP A 73 -15.42 2.80 18.03
CA TRP A 73 -15.01 3.13 16.67
C TRP A 73 -14.17 2.02 16.05
N GLU A 74 -13.22 1.44 16.79
CA GLU A 74 -12.44 0.29 16.35
C GLU A 74 -13.32 -0.91 15.99
N VAL A 75 -14.30 -1.24 16.82
CA VAL A 75 -15.26 -2.32 16.54
C VAL A 75 -16.05 -2.03 15.27
N ILE A 76 -16.55 -0.80 15.11
CA ILE A 76 -17.30 -0.38 13.92
C ILE A 76 -16.43 -0.52 12.66
N VAL A 77 -15.23 0.05 12.66
CA VAL A 77 -14.30 -0.01 11.51
C VAL A 77 -13.95 -1.46 11.19
N THR A 78 -13.71 -2.28 12.21
CA THR A 78 -13.41 -3.71 12.04
C THR A 78 -14.59 -4.44 11.40
N VAL A 79 -15.80 -4.30 11.94
CA VAL A 79 -17.01 -4.94 11.40
C VAL A 79 -17.30 -4.48 9.97
N VAL A 80 -17.23 -3.17 9.71
CA VAL A 80 -17.41 -2.63 8.36
C VAL A 80 -16.36 -3.18 7.40
N THR A 81 -15.08 -3.23 7.82
CA THR A 81 -14.01 -3.83 7.03
C THR A 81 -14.31 -5.30 6.72
N TYR A 82 -14.74 -6.09 7.70
CA TYR A 82 -15.14 -7.49 7.48
C TYR A 82 -16.32 -7.63 6.51
N VAL A 83 -17.37 -6.81 6.65
CA VAL A 83 -18.52 -6.82 5.75
C VAL A 83 -18.09 -6.47 4.32
N VAL A 84 -17.28 -5.44 4.15
CA VAL A 84 -16.72 -5.05 2.85
C VAL A 84 -15.87 -6.18 2.27
N LEU A 85 -15.00 -6.80 3.07
CA LEU A 85 -14.19 -7.94 2.63
C LEU A 85 -15.05 -9.14 2.18
N VAL A 86 -16.12 -9.46 2.89
CA VAL A 86 -17.04 -10.55 2.51
C VAL A 86 -17.77 -10.20 1.20
N ILE A 87 -18.21 -8.96 1.04
CA ILE A 87 -18.84 -8.49 -0.20
C ILE A 87 -17.82 -8.53 -1.34
N GLU A 88 -16.61 -8.01 -1.15
CA GLU A 88 -15.50 -8.08 -2.11
C GLU A 88 -15.13 -9.52 -2.46
N LEU A 89 -15.22 -10.46 -1.51
CA LEU A 89 -14.96 -11.87 -1.77
C LEU A 89 -16.05 -12.47 -2.68
N ILE A 90 -17.32 -12.28 -2.33
CA ILE A 90 -18.44 -12.86 -3.10
C ILE A 90 -18.49 -12.23 -4.49
N ILE A 91 -18.54 -10.90 -4.55
CA ILE A 91 -18.60 -10.15 -5.80
C ILE A 91 -17.30 -10.33 -6.58
N GLY A 92 -16.15 -10.22 -5.92
CA GLY A 92 -14.84 -10.37 -6.56
C GLY A 92 -14.63 -11.77 -7.11
N THR A 93 -15.09 -12.83 -6.45
CA THR A 93 -15.01 -14.19 -7.00
C THR A 93 -15.89 -14.34 -8.24
N VAL A 94 -17.14 -13.86 -8.19
CA VAL A 94 -18.07 -13.92 -9.33
C VAL A 94 -17.55 -13.08 -10.50
N ILE A 95 -17.11 -11.85 -10.24
CA ILE A 95 -16.55 -10.96 -11.27
C ILE A 95 -15.21 -11.51 -11.76
N SER A 96 -14.36 -12.12 -10.93
CA SER A 96 -13.11 -12.73 -11.37
C SER A 96 -13.36 -13.94 -12.26
N PHE A 97 -14.43 -14.69 -12.02
CA PHE A 97 -14.84 -15.77 -12.92
C PHE A 97 -15.35 -15.22 -14.27
N VAL A 98 -16.23 -14.22 -14.24
CA VAL A 98 -16.67 -13.53 -15.48
C VAL A 98 -15.48 -12.91 -16.21
N GLY A 99 -14.58 -12.28 -15.45
CA GLY A 99 -13.34 -11.69 -15.92
C GLY A 99 -12.47 -12.74 -16.58
N PHE A 100 -12.25 -13.89 -15.96
CA PHE A 100 -11.54 -15.01 -16.57
C PHE A 100 -12.14 -15.43 -17.92
N VAL A 101 -13.47 -15.56 -18.00
CA VAL A 101 -14.15 -15.89 -19.27
C VAL A 101 -13.94 -14.80 -20.33
N LEU A 102 -14.04 -13.53 -19.95
CA LEU A 102 -13.77 -12.41 -20.84
C LEU A 102 -12.29 -12.32 -21.23
N GLU A 103 -11.37 -12.67 -20.32
CA GLU A 103 -9.93 -12.73 -20.58
C GLU A 103 -9.60 -13.82 -21.61
N VAL A 104 -10.32 -14.95 -21.61
CA VAL A 104 -10.22 -15.96 -22.68
C VAL A 104 -10.70 -15.41 -24.04
N ILE A 105 -11.69 -14.51 -24.05
CA ILE A 105 -12.09 -13.84 -25.29
C ILE A 105 -11.03 -12.81 -25.70
N PHE A 106 -10.46 -12.09 -24.73
CA PHE A 106 -9.38 -11.13 -24.96
C PHE A 106 -8.01 -11.79 -25.24
N SER A 107 -7.87 -13.10 -25.04
CA SER A 107 -6.68 -13.85 -25.42
C SER A 107 -6.63 -14.19 -26.91
N ILE A 108 -7.65 -13.80 -27.69
CA ILE A 108 -7.58 -13.85 -29.16
C ILE A 108 -6.44 -12.90 -29.58
N PRO A 109 -5.38 -13.42 -30.23
CA PRO A 109 -4.22 -12.62 -30.60
C PRO A 109 -4.62 -11.38 -31.38
N PHE A 110 -3.91 -10.27 -31.15
CA PHE A 110 -4.14 -8.98 -31.78
C PHE A 110 -5.46 -8.29 -31.39
N LEU A 111 -6.62 -8.87 -31.70
CA LEU A 111 -7.94 -8.23 -31.50
C LEU A 111 -8.25 -8.01 -30.01
N GLY A 112 -8.10 -9.06 -29.20
CA GLY A 112 -8.41 -8.98 -27.78
C GLY A 112 -7.48 -8.03 -27.03
N ARG A 113 -6.23 -7.98 -27.47
CA ARG A 113 -5.22 -7.08 -26.90
C ARG A 113 -5.44 -5.61 -27.26
N LEU A 114 -5.75 -5.33 -28.51
CA LEU A 114 -6.08 -3.98 -28.96
C LEU A 114 -7.27 -3.41 -28.16
N ILE A 115 -8.31 -4.21 -27.95
CA ILE A 115 -9.47 -3.81 -27.13
C ILE A 115 -9.03 -3.51 -25.71
N ARG A 116 -8.19 -4.38 -25.11
CA ARG A 116 -7.69 -4.17 -23.74
C ARG A 116 -6.86 -2.91 -23.63
N GLU A 117 -5.97 -2.64 -24.58
CA GLU A 117 -5.14 -1.44 -24.57
C GLU A 117 -6.01 -0.17 -24.63
N ILE A 118 -7.02 -0.15 -25.50
CA ILE A 118 -8.00 0.95 -25.57
C ILE A 118 -8.73 1.11 -24.23
N LEU A 119 -9.18 0.01 -23.61
CA LEU A 119 -9.83 0.07 -22.31
C LEU A 119 -8.89 0.56 -21.21
N SER A 120 -7.63 0.11 -21.18
CA SER A 120 -6.61 0.58 -20.23
C SER A 120 -6.36 2.09 -20.39
N ILE A 121 -6.26 2.60 -21.62
CA ILE A 121 -6.12 4.04 -21.89
C ILE A 121 -7.33 4.81 -21.33
N VAL A 122 -8.55 4.37 -21.63
CA VAL A 122 -9.78 5.02 -21.16
C VAL A 122 -9.86 5.00 -19.64
N GLN A 123 -9.57 3.85 -19.02
CA GLN A 123 -9.56 3.69 -17.56
C GLN A 123 -8.52 4.60 -16.90
N GLU A 124 -7.29 4.63 -17.41
CA GLU A 124 -6.22 5.47 -16.89
C GLU A 124 -6.61 6.96 -16.94
N ILE A 125 -7.25 7.41 -18.02
CA ILE A 125 -7.77 8.79 -18.13
C ILE A 125 -8.84 9.07 -17.05
N ILE A 126 -9.80 8.16 -16.90
CA ILE A 126 -10.90 8.31 -15.92
C ILE A 126 -10.34 8.37 -14.50
N TYR A 127 -9.48 7.42 -14.12
CA TYR A 127 -8.95 7.34 -12.76
C TYR A 127 -7.99 8.48 -12.45
N ARG A 128 -7.16 8.91 -13.43
CA ARG A 128 -6.34 10.10 -13.27
C ARG A 128 -7.17 11.35 -13.02
N PHE A 129 -8.30 11.48 -13.69
CA PHE A 129 -9.21 12.61 -13.48
C PHE A 129 -9.86 12.56 -12.09
N ILE A 130 -10.34 11.40 -11.65
CA ILE A 130 -10.94 11.22 -10.32
C ILE A 130 -9.92 11.54 -9.22
N GLY A 131 -8.68 11.07 -9.35
CA GLY A 131 -7.65 11.33 -8.35
C GLY A 131 -7.01 12.72 -8.44
N LEU A 132 -7.46 13.62 -9.32
CA LEU A 132 -7.13 15.05 -9.21
C LEU A 132 -7.54 15.63 -7.85
N LEU A 133 -8.62 15.13 -7.25
CA LEU A 133 -9.01 15.55 -5.89
C LEU A 133 -7.99 15.10 -4.84
N ASP A 134 -7.42 13.90 -4.96
CA ASP A 134 -6.34 13.44 -4.09
C ASP A 134 -5.05 14.23 -4.35
N ALA A 135 -4.74 14.55 -5.61
CA ALA A 135 -3.62 15.40 -5.97
C ALA A 135 -3.74 16.81 -5.34
N LEU A 136 -4.94 17.40 -5.33
CA LEU A 136 -5.20 18.67 -4.63
C LEU A 136 -5.07 18.51 -3.10
N GLY A 137 -5.57 17.40 -2.55
CA GLY A 137 -5.37 17.04 -1.13
C GLY A 137 -3.89 16.94 -0.76
N TYR A 138 -3.08 16.33 -1.63
CA TYR A 138 -1.65 16.17 -1.47
C TYR A 138 -0.94 17.52 -1.30
N LEU A 139 -1.31 18.52 -2.12
CA LEU A 139 -0.73 19.86 -2.08
C LEU A 139 -1.01 20.61 -0.76
N VAL A 140 -2.10 20.27 -0.06
CA VAL A 140 -2.43 20.81 1.27
C VAL A 140 -1.95 19.90 2.41
N GLY A 141 -1.12 18.90 2.11
CA GLY A 141 -0.52 17.99 3.09
C GLY A 141 -1.41 16.81 3.49
N ILE A 142 -2.60 16.66 2.90
CA ILE A 142 -3.48 15.51 3.15
C ILE A 142 -2.98 14.33 2.31
N ARG A 143 -2.36 13.36 2.99
CA ARG A 143 -1.76 12.17 2.35
C ARG A 143 -2.31 10.89 2.98
N PRO A 144 -3.61 10.57 2.78
CA PRO A 144 -4.17 9.31 3.24
C PRO A 144 -3.39 8.12 2.71
N GLU A 145 -3.21 7.10 3.55
CA GLU A 145 -2.52 5.89 3.14
C GLU A 145 -3.31 5.17 2.03
N LYS A 146 -2.58 4.72 1.01
CA LYS A 146 -3.12 3.93 -0.11
C LYS A 146 -2.47 2.56 -0.15
N LYS A 147 -3.03 1.65 -0.93
CA LYS A 147 -2.51 0.31 -1.17
C LYS A 147 -2.24 0.04 -2.65
N LEU A 148 -1.17 -0.69 -2.90
CA LEU A 148 -0.79 -1.25 -4.20
C LEU A 148 -0.72 -2.77 -4.06
N ARG A 149 -1.36 -3.51 -4.97
CA ARG A 149 -1.34 -4.98 -4.94
C ARG A 149 -0.18 -5.52 -5.78
N LEU A 150 0.78 -6.12 -5.08
CA LEU A 150 1.93 -6.89 -5.53
C LEU A 150 1.57 -8.30 -6.02
N CYS A 151 1.90 -8.75 -7.23
CA CYS A 151 1.95 -10.19 -7.51
C CYS A 151 3.26 -10.51 -8.24
N VAL A 152 4.09 -11.41 -7.73
CA VAL A 152 5.35 -11.76 -8.36
C VAL A 152 5.27 -13.20 -8.88
N ILE A 153 5.64 -13.40 -10.14
CA ILE A 153 5.66 -14.71 -10.78
C ILE A 153 7.10 -15.01 -11.19
N ILE A 154 7.73 -16.01 -10.57
CA ILE A 154 9.03 -16.52 -10.97
C ILE A 154 8.83 -17.56 -12.06
N LEU A 155 9.34 -17.29 -13.26
CA LEU A 155 9.31 -18.26 -14.36
C LEU A 155 10.33 -19.37 -14.11
N SER A 156 10.09 -20.53 -14.71
CA SER A 156 11.03 -21.66 -14.65
C SER A 156 11.54 -22.01 -16.04
N ASP A 157 12.81 -22.38 -16.12
CA ASP A 157 13.43 -23.01 -17.28
C ASP A 157 13.64 -24.52 -17.05
N GLU A 158 14.44 -25.18 -17.88
CA GLU A 158 14.76 -26.61 -17.72
C GLU A 158 15.54 -26.93 -16.44
N GLY A 159 16.25 -25.96 -15.88
CA GLY A 159 17.02 -26.06 -14.64
C GLY A 159 16.21 -25.77 -13.37
N GLY A 160 15.02 -25.17 -13.49
CA GLY A 160 14.14 -24.82 -12.38
C GLY A 160 13.74 -23.34 -12.39
N PRO A 161 13.33 -22.76 -11.25
CA PRO A 161 13.04 -21.34 -11.15
C PRO A 161 14.24 -20.49 -11.55
N VAL A 162 14.03 -19.42 -12.33
CA VAL A 162 15.13 -18.56 -12.81
C VAL A 162 15.73 -17.64 -11.75
N ALA A 163 15.14 -17.60 -10.56
CA ALA A 163 15.58 -16.78 -9.44
C ALA A 163 15.35 -17.50 -8.11
N ASP A 164 16.17 -17.17 -7.12
CA ASP A 164 15.94 -17.56 -5.73
C ASP A 164 14.82 -16.72 -5.10
N GLU A 165 13.95 -17.37 -4.34
CA GLU A 165 12.79 -16.72 -3.72
C GLU A 165 13.20 -15.64 -2.71
N ALA A 166 14.23 -15.89 -1.89
CA ALA A 166 14.65 -14.95 -0.86
C ALA A 166 15.23 -13.68 -1.48
N MET A 167 15.99 -13.82 -2.57
CA MET A 167 16.49 -12.67 -3.34
C MET A 167 15.35 -11.79 -3.85
N VAL A 168 14.32 -12.40 -4.45
CA VAL A 168 13.17 -11.66 -4.97
C VAL A 168 12.38 -10.99 -3.83
N LEU A 169 12.24 -11.64 -2.67
CA LEU A 169 11.61 -11.03 -1.49
C LEU A 169 12.36 -9.80 -0.98
N GLU A 170 13.70 -9.77 -1.06
CA GLU A 170 14.47 -8.58 -0.69
C GLU A 170 14.17 -7.39 -1.62
N GLU A 171 14.01 -7.63 -2.93
CA GLU A 171 13.61 -6.58 -3.88
C GLU A 171 12.16 -6.12 -3.66
N VAL A 172 11.24 -7.06 -3.36
CA VAL A 172 9.86 -6.74 -3.00
C VAL A 172 9.80 -5.90 -1.72
N GLN A 173 10.61 -6.23 -0.72
CA GLN A 173 10.73 -5.44 0.51
C GLN A 173 11.25 -4.03 0.21
N ALA A 174 12.31 -3.91 -0.60
CA ALA A 174 12.83 -2.60 -0.98
C ALA A 174 11.78 -1.75 -1.70
N ALA A 175 10.98 -2.35 -2.61
CA ALA A 175 9.87 -1.66 -3.25
C ALA A 175 8.77 -1.24 -2.24
N ALA A 176 8.43 -2.12 -1.29
CA ALA A 176 7.47 -1.80 -0.24
C ALA A 176 7.94 -0.61 0.62
N ASP A 177 9.21 -0.61 1.02
CA ASP A 177 9.82 0.46 1.82
C ASP A 177 9.83 1.79 1.05
N ILE A 178 10.30 1.78 -0.21
CA ILE A 178 10.37 2.98 -1.05
C ILE A 178 8.97 3.60 -1.23
N PHE A 179 7.97 2.82 -1.61
CA PHE A 179 6.63 3.35 -1.84
C PHE A 179 5.93 3.80 -0.56
N ARG A 180 6.23 3.14 0.57
CA ARG A 180 5.76 3.56 1.88
C ARG A 180 6.37 4.90 2.28
N GLU A 181 7.69 5.02 2.20
CA GLU A 181 8.45 6.21 2.59
C GLU A 181 8.14 7.42 1.69
N GLN A 182 8.15 7.23 0.37
CA GLN A 182 8.04 8.33 -0.59
C GLN A 182 6.60 8.72 -0.86
N ALA A 183 5.72 7.73 -1.06
CA ALA A 183 4.37 7.97 -1.57
C ALA A 183 3.25 7.70 -0.55
N ASN A 184 3.58 7.24 0.67
CA ASN A 184 2.61 6.75 1.64
C ASN A 184 1.66 5.69 1.04
N VAL A 185 2.25 4.74 0.31
CA VAL A 185 1.55 3.63 -0.34
C VAL A 185 2.08 2.31 0.20
N ARG A 186 1.19 1.50 0.78
CA ARG A 186 1.51 0.16 1.26
C ARG A 186 1.43 -0.84 0.11
N VAL A 187 2.51 -1.58 -0.11
CA VAL A 187 2.49 -2.74 -1.00
C VAL A 187 1.92 -3.93 -0.24
N ILE A 188 0.98 -4.66 -0.84
CA ILE A 188 0.33 -5.83 -0.24
C ILE A 188 0.27 -6.99 -1.25
N PRO A 189 0.31 -8.26 -0.80
CA PRO A 189 0.25 -9.39 -1.73
C PRO A 189 -1.15 -9.52 -2.36
N CYS A 190 -1.20 -10.06 -3.57
CA CYS A 190 -2.45 -10.34 -4.29
C CYS A 190 -3.16 -11.59 -3.74
N SER A 191 -3.81 -11.44 -2.58
CA SER A 191 -4.57 -12.53 -1.92
C SER A 191 -6.08 -12.29 -1.95
N LEU A 192 -6.85 -13.39 -1.95
CA LEU A 192 -8.31 -13.40 -1.77
C LEU A 192 -8.72 -12.84 -0.40
N PHE A 193 -7.88 -13.07 0.62
CA PHE A 193 -8.11 -12.63 1.98
C PHE A 193 -6.94 -11.77 2.42
N ASN A 194 -7.04 -10.48 2.18
CA ASN A 194 -6.08 -9.52 2.71
C ASN A 194 -6.85 -8.53 3.59
N ALA A 195 -7.14 -8.95 4.83
CA ALA A 195 -7.84 -8.14 5.82
C ALA A 195 -6.96 -7.05 6.44
N LYS A 196 -5.97 -6.56 5.68
CA LYS A 196 -5.10 -5.49 6.14
C LYS A 196 -5.88 -4.21 6.21
N ASN A 197 -5.91 -3.62 7.40
CA ASN A 197 -6.51 -2.32 7.64
C ASN A 197 -5.40 -1.26 7.72
N PRO A 198 -5.70 0.04 7.50
CA PRO A 198 -4.69 1.09 7.50
C PRO A 198 -4.03 1.32 8.87
N PHE A 199 -4.51 0.67 9.93
CA PHE A 199 -3.99 0.78 11.30
C PHE A 199 -3.11 -0.39 11.71
N GLN A 200 -2.85 -1.35 10.82
CA GLN A 200 -1.87 -2.41 11.07
C GLN A 200 -0.47 -1.91 10.75
N ASP A 201 0.53 -2.41 11.47
CA ASP A 201 1.92 -2.14 11.19
C ASP A 201 2.32 -2.61 9.79
N ASP A 202 3.40 -2.03 9.27
CA ASP A 202 4.00 -2.49 8.04
C ASP A 202 4.50 -3.93 8.23
N VAL A 203 4.13 -4.80 7.31
CA VAL A 203 4.48 -6.23 7.37
C VAL A 203 5.61 -6.45 6.38
N ALA A 204 6.65 -7.14 6.82
CA ALA A 204 7.72 -7.58 5.94
C ALA A 204 7.16 -8.38 4.75
N ALA A 205 7.81 -8.29 3.60
CA ALA A 205 7.54 -9.13 2.46
C ALA A 205 7.69 -10.60 2.85
N ASP A 206 6.71 -11.41 2.47
CA ASP A 206 6.62 -12.84 2.76
C ASP A 206 6.35 -13.64 1.48
N ASP A 207 6.30 -14.96 1.59
CA ASP A 207 6.01 -15.89 0.49
C ASP A 207 4.66 -15.62 -0.20
N GLY A 208 3.74 -14.91 0.47
CA GLY A 208 2.44 -14.52 -0.09
C GLY A 208 2.52 -13.61 -1.33
N TYR A 209 3.67 -13.00 -1.60
CA TYR A 209 3.89 -12.20 -2.80
C TYR A 209 4.30 -13.03 -4.02
N ILE A 210 4.85 -14.23 -3.81
CA ILE A 210 5.57 -14.97 -4.84
C ILE A 210 4.77 -16.20 -5.29
N HIS A 211 4.71 -16.38 -6.61
CA HIS A 211 4.22 -17.58 -7.25
C HIS A 211 5.31 -18.14 -8.17
N ILE A 212 5.72 -19.38 -7.94
CA ILE A 212 6.61 -20.08 -8.85
C ILE A 212 5.78 -20.73 -9.96
N ASN A 213 6.04 -20.37 -11.21
CA ASN A 213 5.46 -21.09 -12.34
C ASN A 213 6.20 -22.43 -12.50
N THR A 214 5.59 -23.51 -12.04
CA THR A 214 6.16 -24.87 -12.11
C THR A 214 6.16 -25.47 -13.52
N THR A 215 5.48 -24.83 -14.48
CA THR A 215 5.54 -25.23 -15.89
C THR A 215 6.72 -24.56 -16.57
N ILE A 216 7.57 -25.35 -17.22
CA ILE A 216 8.72 -24.84 -18.00
C ILE A 216 8.21 -23.81 -19.02
N SER A 217 8.73 -22.59 -18.91
CA SER A 217 8.44 -21.49 -19.82
C SER A 217 9.23 -21.65 -21.11
N ARG A 218 8.66 -21.16 -22.23
CA ARG A 218 9.36 -21.11 -23.51
C ARG A 218 10.46 -20.06 -23.45
N ASP A 219 11.56 -20.26 -24.18
CA ASP A 219 12.68 -19.30 -24.24
C ASP A 219 12.19 -17.88 -24.60
N GLU A 220 11.23 -17.78 -25.50
CA GLU A 220 10.59 -16.51 -25.89
C GLU A 220 9.96 -15.71 -24.73
N LEU A 221 9.58 -16.37 -23.62
CA LEU A 221 9.04 -15.74 -22.41
C LEU A 221 10.09 -15.52 -21.33
N LEU A 222 11.21 -16.23 -21.42
CA LEU A 222 12.35 -16.14 -20.50
C LEU A 222 13.33 -15.05 -20.94
N ASP A 223 13.44 -14.83 -22.25
CA ASP A 223 14.35 -13.87 -22.87
C ASP A 223 13.51 -12.83 -23.63
N LEU A 224 13.26 -11.71 -22.98
CA LEU A 224 12.34 -10.67 -23.48
C LEU A 224 13.10 -9.50 -24.09
N GLN A 225 12.58 -8.90 -25.15
CA GLN A 225 13.12 -7.63 -25.64
C GLN A 225 12.46 -6.46 -24.91
N CYS A 226 13.20 -5.38 -24.64
CA CYS A 226 12.63 -4.15 -24.11
C CYS A 226 12.41 -3.05 -25.16
N GLY A 227 11.54 -2.08 -24.86
CA GLY A 227 11.25 -0.92 -25.71
C GLY A 227 10.15 -1.15 -26.76
N ALA A 228 10.28 -0.51 -27.93
CA ALA A 228 9.25 -0.57 -28.97
C ALA A 228 9.02 -1.99 -29.53
N GLY A 229 10.07 -2.82 -29.54
CA GLY A 229 9.97 -4.24 -29.89
C GLY A 229 9.10 -5.01 -28.90
N ALA A 230 9.26 -4.72 -27.60
CA ALA A 230 8.47 -5.32 -26.54
C ALA A 230 6.96 -5.09 -26.74
N TRP A 231 6.56 -3.86 -27.08
CA TRP A 231 5.15 -3.53 -27.35
C TRP A 231 4.59 -4.29 -28.55
N GLY A 232 5.38 -4.49 -29.62
CA GLY A 232 4.96 -5.28 -30.78
C GLY A 232 4.81 -6.77 -30.46
N GLU A 233 5.73 -7.33 -29.68
CA GLU A 233 5.67 -8.72 -29.23
C GLU A 233 4.53 -8.98 -28.24
N ASP A 234 4.24 -7.97 -27.41
CA ASP A 234 3.16 -7.94 -26.45
C ASP A 234 1.80 -8.14 -27.13
N LEU A 235 1.57 -7.47 -28.27
CA LEU A 235 0.37 -7.64 -29.12
C LEU A 235 0.16 -9.08 -29.64
N GLY A 236 1.23 -9.89 -29.66
CA GLY A 236 1.23 -11.24 -30.20
C GLY A 236 0.98 -12.34 -29.18
N PHE A 237 1.61 -13.50 -29.41
CA PHE A 237 1.48 -14.68 -28.57
C PHE A 237 2.18 -14.54 -27.21
N LYS A 238 3.33 -13.84 -27.15
CA LYS A 238 4.09 -13.68 -25.90
C LYS A 238 3.25 -13.03 -24.82
N GLY A 239 2.67 -11.87 -25.14
CA GLY A 239 1.83 -11.20 -24.18
C GLY A 239 0.56 -11.99 -23.85
N THR A 240 0.02 -12.78 -24.79
CA THR A 240 -1.16 -13.63 -24.53
C THR A 240 -0.84 -14.68 -23.46
N ASP A 241 0.34 -15.29 -23.53
CA ASP A 241 0.80 -16.27 -22.55
C ASP A 241 1.04 -15.64 -21.18
N LEU A 242 1.70 -14.48 -21.12
CA LEU A 242 1.90 -13.74 -19.86
C LEU A 242 0.56 -13.37 -19.23
N ASN A 243 -0.39 -12.87 -20.02
CA ASN A 243 -1.74 -12.60 -19.54
C ASN A 243 -2.41 -13.85 -18.98
N MET A 244 -2.31 -14.99 -19.67
CA MET A 244 -2.84 -16.27 -19.19
C MET A 244 -2.15 -16.75 -17.91
N MET A 245 -0.86 -16.45 -17.71
CA MET A 245 -0.17 -16.73 -16.45
C MET A 245 -0.69 -15.82 -15.33
N MET A 246 -0.85 -14.52 -15.57
CA MET A 246 -1.46 -13.58 -14.61
C MET A 246 -2.87 -14.03 -14.18
N SER A 247 -3.69 -14.45 -15.13
CA SER A 247 -5.06 -14.91 -14.86
C SER A 247 -5.12 -16.18 -14.02
N ARG A 248 -4.11 -17.05 -14.10
CA ARG A 248 -4.04 -18.33 -13.40
C ARG A 248 -3.35 -18.22 -12.06
N LEU A 249 -2.17 -17.60 -12.02
CA LEU A 249 -1.32 -17.52 -10.82
C LEU A 249 -1.70 -16.34 -9.93
N CYS A 250 -2.06 -15.19 -10.51
CA CYS A 250 -2.54 -14.00 -9.80
C CYS A 250 -4.07 -13.85 -9.89
N PHE A 251 -4.81 -14.95 -9.68
CA PHE A 251 -6.26 -15.04 -9.94
C PHE A 251 -7.09 -13.99 -9.19
N CYS A 252 -6.70 -13.64 -7.97
CA CYS A 252 -7.36 -12.65 -7.12
C CYS A 252 -7.43 -11.26 -7.78
N GLY A 253 -6.59 -11.02 -8.79
CA GLY A 253 -6.49 -9.79 -9.56
C GLY A 253 -7.42 -9.68 -10.76
N ASN A 254 -8.01 -10.77 -11.26
CA ASN A 254 -8.68 -10.79 -12.58
C ASN A 254 -9.83 -9.78 -12.66
N ALA A 255 -10.72 -9.76 -11.67
CA ALA A 255 -11.81 -8.77 -11.59
C ALA A 255 -11.29 -7.33 -11.61
N ARG A 256 -10.23 -7.06 -10.84
CA ARG A 256 -9.68 -5.71 -10.70
C ARG A 256 -8.97 -5.23 -11.97
N ARG A 257 -8.28 -6.13 -12.69
CA ARG A 257 -7.74 -5.85 -14.02
C ARG A 257 -8.83 -5.52 -15.02
N LEU A 258 -9.95 -6.25 -15.00
CA LEU A 258 -11.08 -5.95 -15.88
C LEU A 258 -11.70 -4.57 -15.59
N LEU A 259 -11.92 -4.24 -14.31
CA LEU A 259 -12.51 -2.97 -13.89
C LEU A 259 -11.53 -1.79 -14.00
N GLY A 260 -10.23 -2.08 -14.04
CA GLY A 260 -9.15 -1.10 -14.06
C GLY A 260 -8.95 -0.35 -12.75
N TYR A 261 -9.63 -0.70 -11.66
CA TYR A 261 -9.46 -0.04 -10.35
C TYR A 261 -8.76 -0.94 -9.36
N GLY A 262 -7.59 -0.52 -8.88
CA GLY A 262 -6.77 -1.29 -7.96
C GLY A 262 -6.29 -2.60 -8.57
N SER A 263 -6.08 -2.63 -9.89
CA SER A 263 -5.52 -3.79 -10.57
C SER A 263 -4.12 -4.07 -10.02
N PRO A 264 -3.79 -5.33 -9.69
CA PRO A 264 -2.45 -5.65 -9.24
C PRO A 264 -1.44 -5.45 -10.37
N VAL A 265 -0.24 -4.98 -10.01
CA VAL A 265 0.91 -4.99 -10.91
C VAL A 265 1.58 -6.34 -10.77
N THR A 266 1.69 -7.08 -11.87
CA THR A 266 2.36 -8.39 -11.86
C THR A 266 3.82 -8.24 -12.28
N VAL A 267 4.75 -8.74 -11.47
CA VAL A 267 6.17 -8.78 -11.78
C VAL A 267 6.51 -10.16 -12.29
N PHE A 268 6.95 -10.27 -13.53
CA PHE A 268 7.51 -11.50 -14.07
C PHE A 268 9.02 -11.52 -13.86
N VAL A 269 9.51 -12.49 -13.10
CA VAL A 269 10.95 -12.71 -12.98
C VAL A 269 11.37 -13.65 -14.11
N VAL A 270 12.20 -13.11 -15.02
CA VAL A 270 12.61 -13.74 -16.28
C VAL A 270 14.13 -14.00 -16.29
N ARG A 271 14.61 -14.75 -17.29
CA ARG A 271 16.03 -15.13 -17.37
C ARG A 271 16.90 -13.99 -17.88
N SER A 272 16.47 -13.31 -18.94
CA SER A 272 17.19 -12.16 -19.49
C SER A 272 16.25 -11.15 -20.15
N ILE A 273 16.75 -9.91 -20.27
CA ILE A 273 16.11 -8.85 -21.05
C ILE A 273 17.10 -8.39 -22.11
N ASP A 274 16.81 -8.71 -23.37
CA ASP A 274 17.65 -8.42 -24.53
C ASP A 274 17.47 -6.97 -25.01
N GLY A 275 18.56 -6.40 -25.52
CA GLY A 275 18.55 -5.12 -26.22
C GLY A 275 18.79 -3.88 -25.35
N SER A 276 19.06 -4.05 -24.06
CA SER A 276 19.50 -2.98 -23.17
C SER A 276 20.37 -3.53 -22.02
N SER A 277 21.18 -2.70 -21.39
CA SER A 277 21.85 -3.02 -20.12
C SER A 277 20.87 -2.93 -18.94
N SER A 278 19.60 -3.25 -19.17
CA SER A 278 18.52 -3.06 -18.20
C SER A 278 18.26 -4.35 -17.45
N THR A 279 18.12 -4.27 -16.13
CA THR A 279 17.67 -5.39 -15.30
C THR A 279 16.15 -5.52 -15.26
N GLY A 280 15.41 -4.58 -15.86
CA GLY A 280 13.96 -4.57 -15.92
C GLY A 280 13.39 -4.04 -17.24
N CYS A 281 12.10 -4.28 -17.43
CA CYS A 281 11.33 -3.68 -18.51
C CYS A 281 9.87 -3.49 -18.11
N SER A 282 9.35 -2.32 -18.48
CA SER A 282 7.96 -1.96 -18.32
C SER A 282 7.41 -1.39 -19.62
N LEU A 283 6.18 -1.79 -19.96
CA LEU A 283 5.43 -1.22 -21.08
C LEU A 283 4.68 0.05 -20.69
N GLY A 284 4.97 0.58 -19.49
CA GLY A 284 4.36 1.80 -18.96
C GLY A 284 2.97 1.57 -18.37
N PRO A 285 2.17 2.64 -18.18
CA PRO A 285 0.93 2.61 -17.39
C PRO A 285 -0.22 1.83 -18.03
N LEU A 286 -0.07 1.39 -19.27
CA LEU A 286 -1.11 0.66 -19.99
C LEU A 286 -1.03 -0.86 -19.76
N ALA A 287 0.10 -1.36 -19.25
CA ALA A 287 0.28 -2.75 -18.88
C ALA A 287 0.07 -2.95 -17.38
N ASP A 288 -0.58 -4.06 -17.03
CA ASP A 288 -0.76 -4.49 -15.63
C ASP A 288 0.40 -5.38 -15.15
N TYR A 289 1.52 -5.40 -15.87
CA TYR A 289 2.68 -6.20 -15.54
C TYR A 289 3.99 -5.56 -15.98
N VAL A 290 5.07 -6.02 -15.36
CA VAL A 290 6.47 -5.65 -15.65
C VAL A 290 7.32 -6.92 -15.64
N THR A 291 8.53 -6.82 -16.17
CA THR A 291 9.48 -7.94 -16.18
C THR A 291 10.79 -7.52 -15.56
N VAL A 292 11.39 -8.38 -14.74
CA VAL A 292 12.69 -8.16 -14.09
C VAL A 292 13.57 -9.39 -14.26
N VAL A 293 14.87 -9.19 -14.39
CA VAL A 293 15.85 -10.28 -14.53
C VAL A 293 16.05 -10.97 -13.18
N GLY A 294 16.00 -12.30 -13.17
CA GLY A 294 16.07 -13.14 -11.96
C GLY A 294 17.47 -13.53 -11.49
N THR A 295 18.51 -13.21 -12.26
CA THR A 295 19.90 -13.39 -11.82
C THR A 295 20.25 -12.35 -10.77
N GLU A 296 21.18 -12.64 -9.85
CA GLU A 296 21.66 -11.70 -8.82
C GLU A 296 21.89 -10.29 -9.40
N THR A 297 20.87 -9.43 -9.27
CA THR A 297 21.01 -8.03 -9.57
C THR A 297 21.70 -7.45 -8.36
N THR A 298 22.72 -6.62 -8.57
CA THR A 298 23.27 -5.87 -7.44
C THR A 298 22.29 -4.82 -6.94
N ASP A 299 21.23 -4.53 -7.69
CA ASP A 299 20.31 -3.42 -7.46
C ASP A 299 18.96 -3.89 -6.92
N LYS A 300 18.73 -3.70 -5.61
CA LYS A 300 17.49 -4.11 -4.96
C LYS A 300 16.27 -3.26 -5.33
N THR A 301 16.46 -2.18 -6.09
CA THR A 301 15.40 -1.22 -6.40
C THR A 301 14.71 -1.51 -7.74
N THR A 302 15.15 -2.52 -8.49
CA THR A 302 14.64 -2.81 -9.84
C THR A 302 13.13 -3.05 -9.87
N ILE A 303 12.57 -3.87 -8.98
CA ILE A 303 11.10 -4.03 -8.88
C ILE A 303 10.41 -2.68 -8.64
N ALA A 304 10.94 -1.86 -7.73
CA ALA A 304 10.36 -0.55 -7.43
C ALA A 304 10.38 0.38 -8.65
N HIS A 305 11.47 0.38 -9.40
CA HIS A 305 11.63 1.17 -10.62
C HIS A 305 10.60 0.76 -11.69
N GLU A 306 10.52 -0.54 -12.01
CA GLU A 306 9.63 -1.02 -13.06
C GLU A 306 8.15 -0.86 -12.70
N VAL A 307 7.80 -1.15 -11.44
CA VAL A 307 6.45 -0.89 -10.92
C VAL A 307 6.13 0.61 -10.96
N GLY A 308 7.12 1.47 -10.72
CA GLY A 308 7.02 2.91 -10.94
C GLY A 308 6.57 3.25 -12.37
N HIS A 309 7.17 2.64 -13.38
CA HIS A 309 6.74 2.79 -14.78
C HIS A 309 5.32 2.30 -15.04
N ALA A 310 4.93 1.15 -14.49
CA ALA A 310 3.55 0.66 -14.55
C ALA A 310 2.55 1.61 -13.87
N CYS A 311 3.01 2.39 -12.89
CA CYS A 311 2.24 3.44 -12.25
C CYS A 311 2.38 4.82 -12.95
N GLY A 312 2.96 4.86 -14.16
CA GLY A 312 3.02 6.04 -15.01
C GLY A 312 4.17 7.00 -14.69
N LEU A 313 5.20 6.55 -13.98
CA LEU A 313 6.42 7.32 -13.79
C LEU A 313 7.33 7.22 -15.02
N TRP A 314 8.10 8.27 -15.27
CA TRP A 314 9.00 8.40 -16.41
C TRP A 314 10.43 8.58 -15.90
N HIS A 315 11.41 8.21 -16.74
CA HIS A 315 12.82 8.38 -16.40
C HIS A 315 13.17 9.83 -16.03
N VAL A 316 14.04 9.96 -15.03
CA VAL A 316 14.60 11.23 -14.56
C VAL A 316 16.11 11.06 -14.41
N GLY A 317 16.91 11.96 -14.98
CA GLY A 317 18.38 11.85 -15.01
C GLY A 317 19.11 12.08 -13.68
N THR A 318 18.43 12.00 -12.54
CA THR A 318 19.02 12.24 -11.22
C THR A 318 19.31 10.91 -10.54
N LEU A 319 20.57 10.65 -10.17
CA LEU A 319 21.04 9.36 -9.64
C LEU A 319 20.22 8.81 -8.45
N ARG A 320 19.79 9.68 -7.54
CA ARG A 320 19.01 9.28 -6.35
C ARG A 320 17.52 9.11 -6.64
N ASN A 321 17.05 9.57 -7.80
CA ASN A 321 15.64 9.47 -8.15
C ASN A 321 15.32 8.04 -8.53
N LEU A 322 14.23 7.48 -8.00
CA LEU A 322 13.74 6.14 -8.27
C LEU A 322 13.71 5.82 -9.77
N MET A 323 13.37 6.80 -10.60
CA MET A 323 13.30 6.65 -12.06
C MET A 323 14.61 6.95 -12.79
N TYR A 324 15.75 6.79 -12.12
CA TYR A 324 17.05 6.84 -12.79
C TYR A 324 17.21 5.64 -13.72
N GLU A 325 17.58 5.90 -14.98
CA GLU A 325 17.58 4.91 -16.07
C GLU A 325 18.65 3.82 -15.95
N PHE A 326 19.61 3.98 -15.05
CA PHE A 326 20.67 3.00 -14.80
C PHE A 326 20.50 2.37 -13.42
N ASP A 327 20.92 1.11 -13.30
CA ASP A 327 20.89 0.38 -12.04
C ASP A 327 21.70 1.09 -10.95
N SER A 328 21.07 1.29 -9.80
CA SER A 328 21.69 1.92 -8.64
C SER A 328 20.90 1.62 -7.38
N ASN A 329 21.53 1.03 -6.37
CA ASN A 329 20.91 0.84 -5.05
C ASN A 329 20.48 2.16 -4.36
N ASP A 330 20.98 3.30 -4.84
CA ASP A 330 20.71 4.62 -4.25
C ASP A 330 19.45 5.28 -4.85
N ARG A 331 18.82 4.69 -5.87
CA ARG A 331 17.63 5.25 -6.54
C ARG A 331 16.34 5.03 -5.73
N ARG A 332 16.19 5.79 -4.65
CA ARG A 332 15.07 5.63 -3.70
C ARG A 332 14.12 6.83 -3.64
N GLU A 333 14.47 7.97 -4.24
CA GLU A 333 13.74 9.22 -4.04
C GLU A 333 12.69 9.46 -5.14
N MET A 334 11.55 10.01 -4.76
CA MET A 334 10.56 10.50 -5.71
C MET A 334 10.45 12.02 -5.57
N SER A 335 10.30 12.71 -6.70
CA SER A 335 9.86 14.10 -6.66
C SER A 335 8.39 14.17 -6.25
N THR A 336 7.95 15.30 -5.69
CA THR A 336 6.54 15.53 -5.35
C THR A 336 5.59 15.24 -6.51
N PHE A 337 5.99 15.61 -7.73
CA PHE A 337 5.20 15.31 -8.92
C PHE A 337 5.11 13.80 -9.20
N GLN A 338 6.20 13.05 -9.04
CA GLN A 338 6.19 11.60 -9.18
C GLN A 338 5.35 10.94 -8.08
N GLU A 339 5.45 11.39 -6.82
CA GLU A 339 4.63 10.87 -5.71
C GLU A 339 3.13 11.04 -6.03
N MET A 340 2.72 12.23 -6.46
CA MET A 340 1.34 12.51 -6.85
C MET A 340 0.89 11.68 -8.04
N ASN A 341 1.73 11.57 -9.08
CA ASN A 341 1.43 10.81 -10.28
C ASN A 341 1.29 9.31 -9.98
N PHE A 342 2.21 8.75 -9.19
CA PHE A 342 2.19 7.36 -8.73
C PHE A 342 0.93 7.05 -7.91
N ARG A 343 0.61 7.91 -6.93
CA ARG A 343 -0.60 7.76 -6.09
C ARG A 343 -1.90 7.87 -6.88
N ASN A 344 -1.87 8.52 -8.04
CA ASN A 344 -3.00 8.70 -8.94
C ASN A 344 -3.09 7.59 -10.01
N SER A 345 -2.19 6.62 -9.99
CA SER A 345 -2.27 5.45 -10.86
C SER A 345 -3.52 4.62 -10.55
N ARG A 346 -4.11 4.02 -11.59
CA ARG A 346 -5.22 3.07 -11.47
C ARG A 346 -4.90 1.85 -10.58
N HIS A 347 -3.62 1.54 -10.39
CA HIS A 347 -3.13 0.46 -9.54
C HIS A 347 -3.15 0.79 -8.04
N VAL A 348 -3.12 2.08 -7.69
CA VAL A 348 -2.95 2.57 -6.32
C VAL A 348 -4.28 3.09 -5.78
N THR A 349 -4.83 2.40 -4.78
CA THR A 349 -6.21 2.61 -4.31
C THR A 349 -6.28 2.85 -2.81
N TYR A 350 -7.41 3.33 -2.32
CA TYR A 350 -7.63 3.46 -0.88
C TYR A 350 -7.87 2.09 -0.22
N PHE A 351 -7.62 2.02 1.10
CA PHE A 351 -7.88 0.83 1.90
C PHE A 351 -9.35 0.43 1.93
#